data_AF-A0A2A6D5T9-F1
#
_entry.id   AF-A0A2A6D5T9-F1
#
_cell.length_a   1.000
_cell.length_b   1.000
_cell.length_c   1.000
_cell.angle_alpha   90.00
_cell.angle_beta   90.00
_cell.angle_gamma   90.00
#
_symmetry.space_group_name_H-M   'P 1'
#
loop_
_entity.id
_entity.type
_entity.pdbx_description
1 polymer ?
#
loop_
_entity_poly.entity_id
_entity_poly.type
_entity_poly.pdbx_seq_one_letter_code
_entity_poly.pdbx_strand_id
1 'polypeptide(L)' 'MVMEDEKAHLDEWKKYRVLVNRVDTSNPDWPEMSAN' A
#
# COMPACT_ATOMS: atom_id res chain seq x y z
N MET A 1 7.70 10.13 19.35
CA MET A 1 7.85 8.96 18.46
C MET A 1 6.70 9.04 17.45
N VAL A 2 6.90 9.80 16.37
CA VAL A 2 5.87 10.14 15.35
C VAL A 2 6.48 10.01 13.95
N MET A 3 7.79 10.28 13.83
CA MET A 3 8.56 10.08 12.60
C MET A 3 8.68 8.63 12.13
N GLU A 4 8.56 7.65 13.03
CA GLU A 4 8.65 6.23 12.67
C GLU A 4 7.35 5.74 12.05
N ASP A 5 6.23 6.24 12.54
CA ASP A 5 4.89 5.96 12.02
C ASP A 5 4.72 6.56 10.61
N GLU A 6 5.13 7.81 10.42
CA GLU A 6 5.07 8.48 9.12
C GLU A 6 6.00 7.80 8.08
N LYS A 7 7.18 7.32 8.50
CA LYS A 7 8.05 6.51 7.62
C LYS A 7 7.46 5.13 7.31
N ALA A 8 6.85 4.47 8.29
CA ALA A 8 6.22 3.17 8.10
C ALA A 8 5.05 3.27 7.13
N HIS A 9 4.22 4.30 7.28
CA HIS A 9 3.12 4.59 6.38
C HIS A 9 3.63 4.81 4.96
N LEU A 10 4.66 5.65 4.77
CA LEU A 10 5.23 5.89 3.43
C LEU A 10 5.80 4.63 2.76
N ASP A 11 6.41 3.72 3.51
CA ASP A 11 6.93 2.44 2.98
C ASP A 11 5.79 1.47 2.60
N GLU A 12 4.74 1.43 3.42
CA GLU A 12 3.54 0.66 3.15
C GLU A 12 2.81 1.18 1.90
N TRP A 13 2.61 2.49 1.80
CA TRP A 13 2.08 3.14 0.61
C TRP A 13 2.94 2.85 -0.62
N LYS A 14 4.27 2.72 -0.44
CA LYS A 14 5.19 2.38 -1.53
C LYS A 14 4.94 0.97 -2.07
N LYS A 15 4.75 -0.01 -1.19
CA LYS A 15 4.43 -1.39 -1.56
C LYS A 15 3.04 -1.49 -2.16
N TYR A 16 2.07 -0.81 -1.56
CA TYR A 16 0.69 -0.77 -2.03
C TYR A 16 0.57 -0.27 -3.47
N ARG A 17 1.22 0.86 -3.82
CA ARG A 17 1.12 1.38 -5.20
C ARG A 17 1.70 0.42 -6.25
N VAL A 18 2.72 -0.36 -5.88
CA VAL A 18 3.33 -1.33 -6.79
C VAL A 18 2.39 -2.52 -7.01
N LEU A 19 1.70 -2.96 -5.96
CA LEU A 19 0.69 -4.00 -6.07
C LEU A 19 -0.49 -3.52 -6.91
N VAL A 20 -1.01 -2.32 -6.64
CA VAL A 20 -2.09 -1.70 -7.42
C VAL A 20 -1.72 -1.50 -8.88
N ASN A 21 -0.48 -1.12 -9.20
CA ASN A 21 -0.05 -0.99 -10.59
C ASN A 21 -0.05 -2.33 -11.35
N ARG A 22 0.09 -3.45 -10.61
CA ARG A 22 0.07 -4.81 -11.15
C ARG A 22 -1.30 -5.48 -11.08
N VAL A 23 -2.28 -4.83 -10.47
CA VAL A 23 -3.65 -5.32 -10.43
C VAL A 23 -4.20 -5.35 -11.86
N ASP A 24 -4.63 -6.54 -12.27
CA ASP A 24 -5.24 -6.72 -13.58
C ASP A 24 -6.60 -6.01 -13.60
N THR A 25 -6.79 -5.10 -14.56
CA THR A 25 -8.01 -4.30 -14.67
C THR A 25 -9.24 -5.14 -15.04
N SER A 26 -9.04 -6.38 -15.48
CA SER A 26 -10.12 -7.29 -15.88
C SER A 26 -10.69 -8.08 -14.69
N ASN A 27 -9.89 -8.28 -13.64
CA ASN A 27 -10.34 -8.94 -12.42
C ASN A 27 -9.55 -8.38 -11.23
N PRO A 28 -9.96 -7.21 -10.70
CA PRO A 28 -9.09 -6.45 -9.87
C PRO A 28 -9.07 -7.00 -8.44
N ASP A 29 -7.98 -7.69 -8.10
CA ASP A 29 -7.68 -8.13 -6.73
C ASP A 29 -7.01 -6.97 -6.00
N TRP A 30 -7.81 -6.04 -5.50
CA TRP A 30 -7.30 -4.88 -4.77
C TRP A 30 -6.71 -5.35 -3.45
N PRO A 31 -5.42 -5.07 -3.17
CA PRO A 31 -4.90 -5.29 -1.84
C PRO A 31 -5.69 -4.42 -0.84
N GLU A 32 -6.07 -4.98 0.31
CA GLU A 32 -6.62 -4.18 1.41
C GLU A 32 -5.47 -3.36 2.01
N MET A 33 -5.61 -2.04 2.05
CA MET A 33 -4.68 -1.22 2.83
C MET A 33 -4.79 -1.69 4.26
N SER A 34 -3.69 -2.21 4.80
CA SER A 34 -3.58 -2.61 6.20
C SER A 34 -3.56 -1.35 7.04
N ALA A 35 -4.72 -0.70 7.20
CA ALA A 35 -4.88 0.43 8.09
C ALA A 35 -4.77 -0.10 9.53
N ASN A 36 -3.55 -0.07 10.07
CA ASN A 36 -3.32 -0.12 11.51
C ASN A 36 -3.55 1.28 12.09
#